data_AF-A0A9E2MKY8-F1
#
_entry.id   AF-A0A9E2MKY8-F1
#
_cell.length_a   1.000
_cell.length_b   1.000
_cell.length_c   1.000
_cell.angle_alpha   90.00
_cell.angle_beta   90.00
_cell.angle_gamma   90.00
#
_symmetry.space_group_name_H-M   'P 1'
#
loop_
_entity.id
_entity.type
_entity.pdbx_description
1 polymer ?
#
loop_
_entity_poly.entity_id
_entity_poly.type
_entity_poly.pdbx_seq_one_letter_code
_entity_poly.pdbx_strand_id
1 'polypeptide(L)'
;MHEEIKPNAIYTTSEVEQLLKISKSTMKRLLKSGLIKANKVGRQYRILGKEILKLVSPEVEKKAIKSYLSVKKRVIHTLNE
;
A
#
# COMPACT_ATOMS: atom_id res chain seq x y z
N MET A 1 -19.57 3.07 -7.51
CA MET A 1 -18.96 3.88 -6.44
C MET A 1 -17.45 3.86 -6.61
N HIS A 2 -16.78 5.00 -6.42
CA HIS A 2 -15.32 5.05 -6.35
C HIS A 2 -14.93 4.94 -4.88
N GLU A 3 -14.24 3.86 -4.51
CA GLU A 3 -13.75 3.67 -3.15
C GLU A 3 -12.31 4.18 -3.04
N GLU A 4 -12.06 4.98 -2.01
CA GLU A 4 -10.72 5.44 -1.67
C GLU A 4 -9.91 4.29 -1.05
N ILE A 5 -8.66 4.12 -1.52
CA ILE A 5 -7.72 3.17 -0.95
C ILE A 5 -7.11 3.78 0.31
N LYS A 6 -7.44 3.23 1.48
CA LYS A 6 -6.91 3.67 2.78
C LYS A 6 -5.47 3.15 2.95
N PRO A 7 -4.45 4.01 3.11
CA PRO A 7 -3.04 3.59 3.12
C PRO A 7 -2.69 2.53 4.18
N ASN A 8 -3.35 2.57 5.35
CA ASN A 8 -3.08 1.69 6.49
C ASN A 8 -4.08 0.52 6.61
N ALA A 9 -5.05 0.42 5.71
CA ALA A 9 -5.96 -0.72 5.70
C ALA A 9 -5.31 -1.95 5.07
N ILE A 10 -5.79 -3.13 5.46
CA ILE A 10 -5.33 -4.42 4.94
C ILE A 10 -6.37 -4.94 3.96
N TYR A 11 -5.90 -5.34 2.78
CA TYR A 11 -6.69 -5.86 1.68
C TYR A 11 -6.27 -7.29 1.34
N THR A 12 -7.24 -8.09 0.91
CA THR A 12 -7.05 -9.40 0.30
C THR A 12 -6.74 -9.25 -1.19
N THR A 13 -6.20 -10.30 -1.83
CA THR A 13 -5.93 -10.27 -3.27
C THR A 13 -7.20 -10.04 -4.09
N SER A 14 -8.34 -10.57 -3.64
CA SER A 14 -9.62 -10.40 -4.35
C SER A 14 -10.15 -8.96 -4.26
N GLU A 15 -9.97 -8.28 -3.13
CA GLU A 15 -10.29 -6.85 -3.02
C GLU A 15 -9.36 -6.01 -3.90
N VAL A 16 -8.07 -6.31 -3.93
CA VAL A 16 -7.11 -5.60 -4.81
C VAL A 16 -7.43 -5.82 -6.29
N GLU A 17 -7.82 -7.03 -6.69
CA GLU A 17 -8.28 -7.34 -8.05
C GLU A 17 -9.47 -6.46 -8.46
N GLN A 18 -10.45 -6.31 -7.57
CA GLN A 18 -11.63 -5.46 -7.77
C GLN A 18 -11.25 -3.98 -7.85
N LEU A 19 -10.44 -3.50 -6.91
CA LEU A 19 -10.00 -2.10 -6.81
C LEU A 19 -9.20 -1.65 -8.05
N LEU A 20 -8.25 -2.49 -8.48
CA LEU A 20 -7.40 -2.19 -9.64
C LEU A 20 -8.04 -2.61 -10.96
N LYS A 21 -9.19 -3.31 -10.92
CA LYS A 21 -9.87 -3.88 -12.09
C LYS A 21 -8.95 -4.78 -12.94
N ILE A 22 -8.19 -5.65 -12.27
CA ILE A 22 -7.25 -6.57 -12.90
C ILE A 22 -7.67 -8.03 -12.70
N SER A 23 -7.20 -8.90 -13.59
CA SER A 23 -7.46 -10.33 -13.49
C SER A 23 -6.63 -11.01 -12.39
N LYS A 24 -7.09 -12.18 -11.93
CA LYS A 24 -6.35 -13.06 -11.01
C LYS A 24 -4.96 -13.43 -11.51
N SER A 25 -4.79 -13.61 -12.83
CA SER A 25 -3.48 -13.93 -13.41
C SER A 25 -2.53 -12.75 -13.34
N THR A 26 -3.00 -11.53 -13.59
CA THR A 26 -2.22 -10.30 -13.40
C THR A 26 -1.86 -10.11 -11.94
N MET A 27 -2.81 -10.28 -11.02
CA MET A 27 -2.55 -10.19 -9.58
C MET A 27 -1.47 -11.18 -9.12
N LYS A 28 -1.53 -12.44 -9.58
CA LYS A 28 -0.48 -13.43 -9.34
C LYS A 28 0.88 -13.01 -9.91
N ARG A 29 0.93 -12.41 -11.11
CA ARG A 29 2.17 -11.91 -11.71
C ARG A 29 2.77 -10.78 -10.88
N LEU A 30 1.96 -9.83 -10.42
CA LEU A 30 2.41 -8.70 -9.57
C LEU A 30 3.01 -9.19 -8.25
N LEU A 31 2.40 -10.20 -7.63
CA LEU A 31 2.93 -10.85 -6.43
C LEU A 31 4.25 -11.58 -6.72
N LYS A 32 4.30 -12.37 -7.81
CA LYS A 32 5.51 -13.12 -8.19
C LYS A 32 6.68 -12.21 -8.57
N SER A 33 6.42 -11.08 -9.21
CA SER A 33 7.45 -10.11 -9.60
C SER A 33 7.85 -9.18 -8.45
N GLY A 34 7.17 -9.23 -7.31
CA GLY A 34 7.44 -8.35 -6.17
C GLY A 34 7.02 -6.89 -6.39
N LEU A 35 6.23 -6.60 -7.42
CA LEU A 35 5.71 -5.24 -7.68
C LEU A 35 4.69 -4.82 -6.64
N ILE A 36 3.99 -5.79 -6.05
CA ILE A 36 3.13 -5.57 -4.88
C ILE A 36 3.65 -6.43 -3.73
N LYS A 37 3.98 -5.80 -2.60
CA LYS A 37 4.37 -6.53 -1.40
C LYS A 37 3.12 -7.03 -0.67
N ALA A 38 3.17 -8.29 -0.26
CA ALA A 38 2.09 -8.93 0.48
C ALA A 38 2.67 -9.90 1.50
N ASN A 39 1.98 -10.04 2.62
CA ASN A 39 2.30 -11.05 3.63
C ASN A 39 1.27 -12.17 3.56
N LYS A 40 1.73 -13.42 3.62
CA LYS A 40 0.82 -14.56 3.72
C LYS A 40 0.39 -14.74 5.17
N VAL A 41 -0.91 -14.68 5.42
CA VAL A 41 -1.52 -14.89 6.74
C VAL A 41 -2.53 -16.01 6.60
N GLY A 42 -2.22 -17.17 7.18
CA GLY A 42 -2.97 -18.40 6.96
C GLY A 42 -2.97 -18.83 5.48
N ARG A 43 -4.17 -18.94 4.89
CA ARG A 43 -4.36 -19.40 3.51
C ARG A 43 -4.37 -18.28 2.46
N GLN A 44 -4.32 -17.03 2.87
CA GLN A 44 -4.49 -15.88 1.98
C GLN A 44 -3.36 -14.87 2.12
N TYR A 45 -3.17 -14.06 1.08
CA TYR A 45 -2.28 -12.90 1.13
C TYR A 45 -3.02 -11.69 1.69
N ARG A 46 -2.25 -10.84 2.37
CA ARG A 46 -2.66 -9.58 2.98
C ARG A 46 -1.74 -8.48 2.46
N ILE A 47 -2.33 -7.44 1.90
CA ILE A 47 -1.66 -6.34 1.22
C ILE A 47 -2.02 -5.06 1.95
N LEU A 48 -1.02 -4.26 2.31
CA LEU A 48 -1.27 -2.97 2.93
C LEU A 48 -1.66 -1.95 1.85
N GLY A 49 -2.64 -1.09 2.11
CA GLY A 49 -3.13 -0.11 1.13
C GLY A 49 -2.03 0.76 0.50
N LYS A 50 -0.98 1.10 1.27
CA LYS A 50 0.18 1.84 0.76
C LYS A 50 0.91 1.13 -0.40
N GLU A 51 0.93 -0.21 -0.41
CA GLU A 51 1.58 -1.00 -1.46
C GLU A 51 0.74 -0.96 -2.75
N ILE A 52 -0.58 -0.86 -2.62
CA ILE A 52 -1.50 -0.66 -3.75
C ILE A 52 -1.31 0.75 -4.32
N LEU A 53 -1.29 1.76 -3.44
CA LEU A 53 -1.11 3.18 -3.81
C LEU A 53 0.22 3.41 -4.54
N LYS A 54 1.30 2.79 -4.08
CA LYS A 54 2.61 2.78 -4.73
C LYS A 54 2.56 2.33 -6.19
N LEU A 55 1.71 1.35 -6.48
CA LEU A 55 1.55 0.76 -7.80
C LEU A 55 0.81 1.67 -8.78
N VAL A 56 -0.15 2.47 -8.29
CA VAL A 56 -1.02 3.33 -9.11
C VAL A 56 -0.58 4.79 -9.18
N SER A 57 0.16 5.30 -8.19
CA SER A 57 0.67 6.68 -8.21
C SER A 57 1.98 6.82 -7.41
N PRO A 58 3.13 6.72 -8.09
CA PRO A 58 4.44 6.96 -7.47
C PRO A 58 4.57 8.36 -6.86
N GLU A 59 3.82 9.33 -7.37
CA GLU A 59 3.83 10.73 -6.89
C GLU A 59 3.08 10.90 -5.56
N VAL A 60 1.96 10.18 -5.39
CA VAL A 60 1.21 10.14 -4.12
C VAL A 60 2.05 9.47 -3.02
N GLU A 61 2.82 8.43 -3.34
CA GLU A 61 3.78 7.82 -2.42
C GLU A 61 4.84 8.83 -1.96
N LYS A 62 5.46 9.57 -2.90
CA LYS A 62 6.45 10.62 -2.57
C LYS A 62 5.88 11.69 -1.64
N LYS A 63 4.63 12.13 -1.85
CA LYS A 63 3.97 13.14 -1.02
C LYS A 63 3.66 12.61 0.39
N ALA A 64 3.16 11.38 0.50
CA ALA A 64 2.87 10.74 1.78
C ALA A 64 4.14 10.49 2.61
N ILE A 65 5.22 10.01 1.99
CA ILE A 65 6.53 9.83 2.64
C ILE A 65 7.06 11.18 3.16
N LYS A 66 6.99 12.23 2.34
CA LYS A 66 7.45 13.58 2.73
C LYS A 66 6.68 14.10 3.96
N SER A 67 5.37 13.90 4.01
CA SER A 67 4.54 14.28 5.16
C SER A 67 4.84 13.46 6.41
N TYR A 68 5.04 12.14 6.29
CA TYR A 68 5.41 11.31 7.44
C TYR A 68 6.79 11.68 8.01
N LEU A 69 7.78 11.90 7.12
CA LEU A 69 9.13 12.29 7.52
C LEU A 69 9.16 13.67 8.19
N SER A 70 8.35 14.63 7.74
CA SER A 70 8.28 15.96 8.36
C SER A 70 7.66 15.90 9.76
N VAL A 71 6.63 15.09 9.96
CA VAL A 71 6.02 14.85 11.27
C VAL A 71 7.01 14.13 12.20
N LYS A 72 7.66 13.05 11.73
CA LYS A 72 8.68 12.34 12.51
C LYS A 72 9.83 13.24 12.94
N LYS A 73 10.30 14.12 12.04
CA LYS A 73 11.37 15.07 12.33
C LYS A 73 10.98 16.07 13.42
N ARG A 74 9.73 16.56 13.42
CA ARG A 74 9.18 17.39 14.51
C ARG A 74 9.14 16.64 15.84
N VAL A 75 8.61 15.42 15.84
CA VAL A 75 8.50 14.62 17.07
C VAL A 75 9.88 14.34 17.69
N ILE A 76 10.89 14.01 16.89
CA ILE A 76 12.26 13.78 17.39
C ILE A 76 12.87 15.06 17.96
N HIS A 77 12.63 16.22 17.33
CA HIS A 77 13.10 17.51 17.85
C HIS A 77 12.49 17.79 19.23
N THR A 78 11.18 17.59 19.40
CA THR A 78 10.48 17.82 20.66
C THR A 78 10.87 16.84 21.77
N LEU A 79 11.40 15.66 21.43
CA LEU A 79 11.85 14.66 22.41
C LEU A 79 13.31 14.87 22.88
N ASN A 80 14.08 15.69 22.17
CA ASN A 80 15.50 15.95 22.46
C ASN A 80 15.75 17.34 23.09
N GLU A 81 14.67 18.06 23.43
CA GLU A 81 14.66 19.30 24.23
C GLU A 81 14.25 18.98 25.66
#